data_AF-A4V6S1-F1
#
_entry.id   AF-A4V6S1-F1
#
_cell.length_a   1.000
_cell.length_b   1.000
_cell.length_c   1.000
_cell.angle_alpha   90.00
_cell.angle_beta   90.00
_cell.angle_gamma   90.00
#
_symmetry.space_group_name_H-M   'P 1'
#
loop_
_entity.id
_entity.type
_entity.pdbx_description
1 polymer ?
#
loop_
_entity_poly.entity_id
_entity_poly.type
_entity_poly.pdbx_seq_one_letter_code
_entity_poly.pdbx_strand_id
1 'polypeptide(L)'
;MPPPGIQNMLIPIRSKKEMQTYNVDVAYLQEEDAFDVNHLLPNWLPSANIFLQRSASLAKVGVSGSLSQLDFNHWLSDLVLSLPAHNGVSLDLSLTESQGVAKVDFSLVDRITNIDPPIEADNPGFLNYALTWFRSRRPNVRIYATEGLFWIEGV
;
A
#
# COMPACT_ATOMS: atom_id res chain seq x y z
N MET A 1 -9.52 43.82 43.54
CA MET A 1 -10.42 42.67 43.36
C MET A 1 -11.05 42.76 41.97
N PRO A 2 -10.84 41.80 41.06
CA PRO A 2 -11.58 41.72 39.80
C PRO A 2 -12.81 40.80 39.91
N PRO A 3 -13.85 40.95 39.06
CA PRO A 3 -15.10 40.21 39.16
C PRO A 3 -15.02 38.81 38.51
N PRO A 4 -15.90 37.87 38.89
CA PRO A 4 -15.93 36.50 38.37
C PRO A 4 -16.78 36.42 37.10
N GLY A 5 -16.26 35.78 36.06
CA GLY A 5 -16.96 35.63 34.77
C GLY A 5 -16.49 34.41 33.98
N ILE A 6 -17.08 33.26 34.32
CA ILE A 6 -17.38 32.09 33.47
C ILE A 6 -16.20 31.43 32.74
N GLN A 7 -15.80 30.28 33.31
CA GLN A 7 -15.07 29.20 32.66
C GLN A 7 -15.89 28.52 31.55
N ASN A 8 -15.16 27.92 30.63
CA ASN A 8 -15.52 26.85 29.68
C ASN A 8 -15.99 27.25 28.27
N MET A 9 -15.07 27.12 27.31
CA MET A 9 -15.27 26.08 26.28
C MET A 9 -13.92 25.58 25.76
N LEU A 10 -13.40 24.56 26.45
CA LEU A 10 -12.50 23.60 25.85
C LEU A 10 -13.31 22.79 24.84
N ILE A 11 -13.05 22.98 23.55
CA ILE A 11 -13.30 21.91 22.58
C ILE A 11 -11.98 21.61 21.88
N PRO A 12 -11.06 20.88 22.53
CA PRO A 12 -10.15 20.07 21.75
C PRO A 12 -11.02 18.97 21.14
N ILE A 13 -11.29 19.05 19.84
CA ILE A 13 -11.77 17.89 19.08
C ILE A 13 -10.59 16.91 19.04
N ARG A 14 -10.38 16.20 20.15
CA ARG A 14 -9.57 15.00 20.21
C ARG A 14 -10.39 13.89 19.57
N SER A 15 -10.41 13.84 18.25
CA SER A 15 -10.40 12.52 17.63
C SER A 15 -9.02 11.95 17.89
N LYS A 16 -8.91 11.18 18.97
CA LYS A 16 -7.85 10.19 19.15
C LYS A 16 -7.99 9.15 18.03
N LYS A 17 -7.60 9.51 16.81
CA LYS A 17 -6.97 8.53 15.93
C LYS A 17 -5.49 8.64 16.28
N GLU A 18 -4.96 7.60 16.90
CA GLU A 18 -3.52 7.42 16.91
C GLU A 18 -3.07 7.56 15.46
N MET A 19 -2.26 8.59 15.18
CA MET A 19 -1.71 8.80 13.86
C MET A 19 -0.91 7.54 13.56
N GLN A 20 -1.41 6.69 12.64
CA GLN A 20 -0.70 5.48 12.26
C GLN A 20 0.66 5.94 11.74
N THR A 21 1.71 5.63 12.50
CA THR A 21 3.08 6.02 12.14
C THR A 21 3.61 4.89 11.29
N TYR A 22 3.89 5.18 10.02
CA TYR A 22 4.47 4.23 9.08
C TYR A 22 5.97 4.47 8.95
N ASN A 23 6.75 3.40 8.93
CA ASN A 23 8.19 3.46 8.67
C ASN A 23 8.45 3.27 7.17
N VAL A 24 8.04 4.26 6.38
CA VAL A 24 8.07 4.17 4.91
C VAL A 24 9.51 4.09 4.40
N ASP A 25 9.76 3.10 3.54
CA ASP A 25 11.03 2.87 2.89
C ASP A 25 10.96 3.28 1.41
N VAL A 26 11.53 4.44 1.12
CA VAL A 26 11.62 5.04 -0.22
C VAL A 26 13.01 4.92 -0.86
N ALA A 27 13.86 4.02 -0.35
CA ALA A 27 15.25 3.92 -0.81
C ALA A 27 15.38 3.63 -2.31
N TYR A 28 14.40 2.97 -2.93
CA TYR A 28 14.36 2.73 -4.37
C TYR A 28 14.28 4.02 -5.21
N LEU A 29 13.77 5.13 -4.65
CA LEU A 29 13.70 6.42 -5.34
C LEU A 29 15.05 7.15 -5.42
N GLN A 30 16.09 6.65 -4.73
CA GLN A 30 17.44 7.22 -4.79
C GLN A 30 18.26 6.70 -5.97
N GLU A 31 17.75 5.72 -6.71
CA GLU A 31 18.41 5.19 -7.90
C GLU A 31 18.22 6.16 -9.08
N GLU A 32 19.27 6.33 -9.88
CA GLU A 32 19.30 7.32 -10.97
C GLU A 32 18.22 7.07 -12.03
N ASP A 33 17.85 5.81 -12.26
CA ASP A 33 16.89 5.37 -13.26
C ASP A 33 15.44 5.30 -12.75
N ALA A 34 15.20 5.57 -11.46
CA ALA A 34 13.90 5.39 -10.83
C ALA A 34 12.78 6.21 -11.50
N PHE A 35 13.10 7.37 -12.09
CA PHE A 35 12.11 8.22 -12.76
C PHE A 35 12.07 8.06 -14.28
N ASP A 36 13.05 7.36 -14.86
CA ASP A 36 13.15 7.17 -16.31
C ASP A 36 12.24 6.04 -16.81
N VAL A 37 11.99 5.04 -15.96
CA VAL A 37 11.26 3.82 -16.32
C VAL A 37 9.81 3.79 -15.81
N ASN A 38 9.44 4.74 -14.94
CA ASN A 38 8.14 4.75 -14.29
C ASN A 38 7.24 5.86 -14.87
N HIS A 39 5.96 5.55 -15.00
CA HIS A 39 4.95 6.50 -15.46
C HIS A 39 3.97 6.81 -14.33
N LEU A 40 3.69 8.10 -14.11
CA LEU A 40 2.64 8.51 -13.21
C LEU A 40 1.29 7.99 -13.72
N LEU A 41 0.67 7.09 -12.95
CA LEU A 41 -0.67 6.59 -13.20
C LEU A 41 -1.70 7.44 -12.45
N PRO A 42 -2.78 7.91 -13.08
CA PRO A 42 -3.82 8.66 -12.36
C PRO A 42 -4.45 7.87 -11.20
N ASN A 43 -4.55 6.55 -11.34
CA ASN A 43 -4.98 5.60 -10.32
C ASN A 43 -4.53 4.17 -10.71
N TRP A 44 -4.85 3.18 -9.87
CA TRP A 44 -4.71 1.76 -10.18
C TRP A 44 -5.45 1.38 -11.48
N LEU A 45 -4.88 0.43 -12.23
CA LEU A 45 -5.46 -0.09 -13.46
C LEU A 45 -6.05 -1.48 -13.21
N PRO A 46 -7.35 -1.71 -13.48
CA PRO A 46 -7.97 -3.00 -13.26
C PRO A 46 -7.39 -4.06 -14.21
N SER A 47 -7.37 -5.32 -13.76
CA SER A 47 -6.91 -6.42 -14.59
C SER A 47 -7.90 -6.74 -15.70
N ALA A 48 -7.39 -7.12 -16.88
CA ALA A 48 -8.20 -7.78 -17.91
C ALA A 48 -8.52 -9.26 -17.54
N ASN A 49 -7.83 -9.82 -16.55
CA ASN A 49 -8.03 -11.21 -16.12
C ASN A 49 -9.16 -11.30 -15.09
N ILE A 50 -10.32 -11.80 -15.53
CA ILE A 50 -11.51 -11.97 -14.68
C ILE A 50 -11.28 -12.86 -13.44
N PHE A 51 -10.33 -13.79 -13.50
CA PHE A 51 -10.01 -14.63 -12.35
C PHE A 51 -9.25 -13.86 -11.27
N LEU A 52 -8.33 -12.98 -11.66
CA LEU A 52 -7.63 -12.10 -10.72
C LEU A 52 -8.62 -11.13 -10.08
N GLN A 53 -9.47 -10.50 -10.88
CA GLN A 53 -10.49 -9.57 -10.39
C GLN A 53 -11.44 -10.23 -9.38
N ARG A 54 -11.94 -11.44 -9.69
CA ARG A 54 -12.79 -12.22 -8.78
C ARG A 54 -12.06 -12.63 -7.51
N SER A 55 -10.83 -13.10 -7.63
CA SER A 55 -10.00 -13.47 -6.49
C SER A 55 -9.78 -12.28 -5.55
N ALA A 56 -9.40 -11.13 -6.10
CA ALA A 56 -9.12 -9.91 -5.36
C ALA A 56 -10.37 -9.37 -4.63
N SER A 57 -11.51 -9.25 -5.33
CA SER A 57 -12.78 -8.78 -4.73
C SER A 57 -13.30 -9.67 -3.61
N LEU A 58 -12.99 -10.97 -3.62
CA LEU A 58 -13.39 -11.93 -2.57
C LEU A 58 -12.32 -12.12 -1.49
N ALA A 59 -11.14 -11.51 -1.64
CA ALA A 59 -10.02 -11.66 -0.73
C ALA A 59 -10.38 -11.20 0.69
N LYS A 60 -10.16 -12.04 1.69
CA LYS A 60 -10.36 -11.69 3.11
C LYS A 60 -9.03 -11.62 3.82
N VAL A 61 -8.97 -10.90 4.94
CA VAL A 61 -7.81 -10.93 5.83
C VAL A 61 -7.46 -12.38 6.16
N GLY A 62 -6.17 -12.70 6.06
CA GLY A 62 -5.62 -14.06 6.18
C GLY A 62 -5.52 -14.83 4.86
N VAL A 63 -6.01 -14.30 3.74
CA VAL A 63 -5.76 -14.93 2.43
C VAL A 63 -4.28 -14.80 2.07
N SER A 64 -3.70 -15.89 1.57
CA SER A 64 -2.32 -15.93 1.10
C SER A 64 -2.24 -16.57 -0.27
N GLY A 65 -1.22 -16.24 -1.04
CA GLY A 65 -1.00 -16.79 -2.36
C GLY A 65 0.40 -16.54 -2.89
N SER A 66 0.66 -17.07 -4.08
CA SER A 66 1.89 -16.87 -4.83
C SER A 66 1.54 -16.54 -6.26
N LEU A 67 1.98 -15.39 -6.75
CA LEU A 67 1.73 -14.91 -8.11
C LEU A 67 3.03 -14.49 -8.78
N SER A 68 3.02 -14.42 -10.12
CA SER A 68 4.06 -13.65 -10.81
C SER A 68 3.98 -12.19 -10.36
N GLN A 69 5.08 -11.45 -10.38
CA GLN A 69 5.06 -10.03 -9.99
C GLN A 69 4.06 -9.22 -10.82
N LEU A 70 3.92 -9.52 -12.12
CA LEU A 70 2.94 -8.88 -13.00
C LEU A 70 1.50 -9.18 -12.56
N ASP A 71 1.18 -10.46 -12.31
CA ASP A 71 -0.17 -10.84 -11.87
C ASP A 71 -0.48 -10.31 -10.47
N PHE A 72 0.51 -10.24 -9.59
CA PHE A 72 0.38 -9.62 -8.27
C PHE A 72 0.03 -8.14 -8.37
N ASN A 73 0.72 -7.36 -9.23
CA ASN A 73 0.43 -5.94 -9.42
C ASN A 73 -1.03 -5.72 -9.88
N HIS A 74 -1.51 -6.55 -10.82
CA HIS A 74 -2.89 -6.51 -11.26
C HIS A 74 -3.88 -6.94 -10.17
N TRP A 75 -3.55 -8.00 -9.43
CA TRP A 75 -4.39 -8.48 -8.34
C TRP A 75 -4.51 -7.44 -7.21
N LEU A 76 -3.41 -6.76 -6.85
CA LEU A 76 -3.41 -5.67 -5.87
C LEU A 76 -4.24 -4.48 -6.38
N SER A 77 -4.13 -4.15 -7.67
CA SER A 77 -4.93 -3.11 -8.31
C SER A 77 -6.43 -3.40 -8.17
N ASP A 78 -6.86 -4.61 -8.55
CA ASP A 78 -8.25 -5.04 -8.43
C ASP A 78 -8.72 -5.09 -6.96
N LEU A 79 -7.84 -5.49 -6.03
CA LEU A 79 -8.15 -5.54 -4.61
C LEU A 79 -8.45 -4.13 -4.09
N VAL A 80 -7.56 -3.17 -4.34
CA VAL A 80 -7.71 -1.79 -3.90
C VAL A 80 -8.94 -1.13 -4.53
N LEU A 81 -9.15 -1.32 -5.85
CA LEU A 81 -10.31 -0.76 -6.55
C LEU A 81 -11.66 -1.35 -6.08
N SER A 82 -11.65 -2.51 -5.42
CA SER A 82 -12.84 -3.10 -4.82
C SER A 82 -13.20 -2.53 -3.44
N LEU A 83 -12.31 -1.74 -2.83
CA LEU A 83 -12.53 -1.18 -1.51
C LEU A 83 -13.42 0.07 -1.58
N PRO A 84 -14.17 0.38 -0.50
CA PRO A 84 -14.75 1.70 -0.33
C PRO A 84 -13.68 2.79 -0.33
N ALA A 85 -14.06 4.01 -0.74
CA ALA A 85 -13.18 5.17 -0.68
C ALA A 85 -12.57 5.37 0.72
N HIS A 86 -11.33 5.85 0.76
CA HIS A 86 -10.54 6.05 1.98
C HIS A 86 -10.27 4.77 2.80
N ASN A 87 -10.42 3.58 2.21
CA ASN A 87 -9.95 2.34 2.84
C ASN A 87 -8.71 1.83 2.12
N GLY A 88 -7.89 1.07 2.84
CA GLY A 88 -6.68 0.45 2.31
C GLY A 88 -6.53 -0.98 2.77
N VAL A 89 -5.45 -1.59 2.31
CA VAL A 89 -5.04 -2.95 2.66
C VAL A 89 -3.57 -2.92 3.07
N SER A 90 -3.17 -3.85 3.93
CA SER A 90 -1.76 -4.13 4.20
C SER A 90 -1.46 -5.59 3.91
N LEU A 91 -0.37 -5.87 3.21
CA LEU A 91 0.05 -7.22 2.87
C LEU A 91 1.52 -7.43 3.23
N ASP A 92 1.80 -8.59 3.83
CA ASP A 92 3.17 -9.07 3.98
C ASP A 92 3.58 -9.77 2.67
N LEU A 93 4.75 -9.41 2.15
CA LEU A 93 5.28 -9.91 0.90
C LEU A 93 6.63 -10.62 1.13
N SER A 94 6.82 -11.73 0.44
CA SER A 94 8.12 -12.37 0.22
C SER A 94 8.39 -12.40 -1.29
N LEU A 95 9.42 -11.66 -1.70
CA LEU A 95 9.80 -11.43 -3.09
C LEU A 95 10.90 -12.40 -3.46
N THR A 96 10.62 -13.26 -4.43
CA THR A 96 11.56 -14.30 -4.87
C THR A 96 11.72 -14.30 -6.39
N GLU A 97 12.77 -14.95 -6.87
CA GLU A 97 12.96 -15.20 -8.29
C GLU A 97 13.22 -16.69 -8.49
N SER A 98 12.46 -17.30 -9.39
CA SER A 98 12.59 -18.73 -9.70
C SER A 98 12.58 -18.91 -11.20
N GLN A 99 13.65 -19.50 -11.73
CA GLN A 99 13.82 -19.74 -13.17
C GLN A 99 13.69 -18.47 -14.03
N GLY A 100 14.19 -17.33 -13.52
CA GLY A 100 14.10 -16.04 -14.20
C GLY A 100 12.72 -15.37 -14.14
N VAL A 101 11.76 -15.95 -13.39
CA VAL A 101 10.44 -15.37 -13.18
C VAL A 101 10.37 -14.78 -11.78
N ALA A 102 10.10 -13.48 -11.71
CA ALA A 102 9.82 -12.76 -10.48
C ALA A 102 8.49 -13.23 -9.87
N LYS A 103 8.53 -13.63 -8.60
CA LYS A 103 7.37 -14.11 -7.84
C LYS A 103 7.16 -13.27 -6.59
N VAL A 104 5.89 -13.14 -6.22
CA VAL A 104 5.44 -12.49 -4.99
C VAL A 104 4.58 -13.48 -4.23
N ASP A 105 5.12 -13.98 -3.12
CA ASP A 105 4.33 -14.64 -2.10
C ASP A 105 3.73 -13.56 -1.21
N PHE A 106 2.42 -13.58 -1.00
CA PHE A 106 1.71 -12.53 -0.28
C PHE A 106 0.77 -13.10 0.77
N SER A 107 0.51 -12.30 1.80
CA SER A 107 -0.52 -12.53 2.81
C SER A 107 -1.25 -11.23 3.11
N LEU A 108 -2.58 -11.20 2.97
CA LEU A 108 -3.39 -10.04 3.32
C LEU A 108 -3.53 -9.95 4.85
N VAL A 109 -2.84 -8.99 5.45
CA VAL A 109 -2.73 -8.84 6.91
C VAL A 109 -3.89 -8.03 7.49
N ASP A 110 -4.31 -6.96 6.80
CA ASP A 110 -5.37 -6.09 7.32
C ASP A 110 -6.15 -5.38 6.21
N ARG A 111 -7.36 -4.94 6.56
CA ARG A 111 -8.19 -3.99 5.80
C ARG A 111 -8.38 -2.74 6.65
N ILE A 112 -7.65 -1.69 6.31
CA ILE A 112 -7.54 -0.49 7.12
C ILE A 112 -8.68 0.46 6.74
N THR A 113 -9.49 0.84 7.72
CA THR A 113 -10.60 1.79 7.49
C THR A 113 -10.17 3.22 7.72
N ASN A 114 -10.64 4.13 6.85
CA ASN A 114 -10.27 5.55 6.90
C ASN A 114 -8.74 5.75 6.92
N ILE A 115 -8.04 5.06 6.03
CA ILE A 115 -6.59 5.12 5.93
C ILE A 115 -6.15 6.54 5.56
N ASP A 116 -5.09 7.02 6.22
CA ASP A 116 -4.50 8.32 5.95
C ASP A 116 -3.08 8.07 5.43
N PRO A 117 -2.85 8.17 4.11
CA PRO A 117 -1.55 7.85 3.52
C PRO A 117 -0.44 8.75 4.07
N PRO A 118 0.76 8.20 4.31
CA PRO A 118 1.93 9.01 4.62
C PRO A 118 2.29 9.92 3.44
N ILE A 119 3.01 11.01 3.70
CA ILE A 119 3.44 11.95 2.65
C ILE A 119 4.41 11.30 1.66
N GLU A 120 5.12 10.26 2.11
CA GLU A 120 6.03 9.43 1.32
C GLU A 120 5.33 8.35 0.49
N ALA A 121 3.99 8.28 0.51
CA ALA A 121 3.26 7.34 -0.34
C ALA A 121 3.49 7.64 -1.82
N ASP A 122 3.63 6.59 -2.61
CA ASP A 122 4.02 6.65 -4.01
C ASP A 122 2.89 6.20 -4.94
N ASN A 123 3.06 6.56 -6.20
CA ASN A 123 2.13 6.33 -7.27
C ASN A 123 2.18 4.86 -7.75
N PRO A 124 1.03 4.21 -8.04
CA PRO A 124 0.96 2.82 -8.51
C PRO A 124 1.88 2.47 -9.69
N GLY A 125 2.23 3.44 -10.54
CA GLY A 125 3.15 3.23 -11.64
C GLY A 125 4.57 2.83 -11.21
N PHE A 126 4.99 3.19 -10.00
CA PHE A 126 6.29 2.84 -9.43
C PHE A 126 6.31 1.46 -8.77
N LEU A 127 5.15 0.81 -8.58
CA LEU A 127 5.06 -0.44 -7.83
C LEU A 127 5.97 -1.52 -8.41
N ASN A 128 5.95 -1.70 -9.72
CA ASN A 128 6.75 -2.74 -10.37
C ASN A 128 8.26 -2.51 -10.17
N TYR A 129 8.69 -1.26 -10.26
CA TYR A 129 10.08 -0.88 -10.02
C TYR A 129 10.46 -1.10 -8.56
N ALA A 130 9.64 -0.60 -7.61
CA ALA A 130 9.85 -0.77 -6.19
C ALA A 130 10.00 -2.25 -5.81
N LEU A 131 9.07 -3.12 -6.24
CA LEU A 131 9.14 -4.56 -5.95
C LEU A 131 10.38 -5.22 -6.55
N THR A 132 10.81 -4.80 -7.75
CA THR A 132 12.04 -5.29 -8.37
C THR A 132 13.27 -4.89 -7.54
N TRP A 133 13.32 -3.64 -7.10
CA TRP A 133 14.39 -3.13 -6.24
C TRP A 133 14.44 -3.88 -4.91
N PHE A 134 13.30 -4.00 -4.22
CA PHE A 134 13.18 -4.71 -2.94
C PHE A 134 13.58 -6.17 -3.05
N ARG A 135 13.17 -6.88 -4.11
CA ARG A 135 13.54 -8.28 -4.34
C ARG A 135 15.05 -8.52 -4.28
N SER A 136 15.85 -7.59 -4.80
CA SER A 136 17.30 -7.70 -4.84
C SER A 136 18.03 -7.35 -3.54
N ARG A 137 17.36 -6.69 -2.59
CA ARG A 137 18.01 -6.04 -1.44
C ARG A 137 17.36 -6.40 -0.10
N ARG A 138 16.03 -6.38 -0.03
CA ARG A 138 15.20 -6.63 1.15
C ARG A 138 13.94 -7.38 0.69
N PRO A 139 14.01 -8.71 0.50
CA PRO A 139 12.95 -9.46 -0.17
C PRO A 139 11.70 -9.63 0.68
N ASN A 140 11.75 -9.39 1.99
CA ASN A 140 10.59 -9.41 2.86
C ASN A 140 10.19 -7.98 3.21
N VAL A 141 8.96 -7.62 2.89
CA VAL A 141 8.44 -6.27 3.09
C VAL A 141 6.96 -6.31 3.44
N ARG A 142 6.45 -5.22 3.99
CA ARG A 142 5.02 -4.98 4.10
C ARG A 142 4.63 -3.88 3.15
N ILE A 143 3.67 -4.15 2.27
CA ILE A 143 3.06 -3.13 1.42
C ILE A 143 1.73 -2.68 2.00
N TYR A 144 1.48 -1.39 1.88
CA TYR A 144 0.18 -0.77 2.12
C TYR A 144 -0.30 -0.19 0.81
N ALA A 145 -1.59 -0.32 0.52
CA ALA A 145 -2.17 0.22 -0.70
C ALA A 145 -3.58 0.74 -0.44
N THR A 146 -3.89 1.88 -1.04
CA THR A 146 -5.20 2.52 -1.06
C THR A 146 -5.42 3.22 -2.39
N GLU A 147 -6.55 3.89 -2.57
CA GLU A 147 -6.87 4.58 -3.82
C GLU A 147 -5.73 5.49 -4.28
N GLY A 148 -5.20 5.20 -5.48
CA GLY A 148 -4.16 5.98 -6.14
C GLY A 148 -2.77 5.96 -5.50
N LEU A 149 -2.53 5.20 -4.42
CA LEU A 149 -1.29 5.29 -3.64
C LEU A 149 -0.88 3.95 -3.02
N PHE A 150 0.43 3.75 -2.86
CA PHE A 150 1.01 2.66 -2.06
C PHE A 150 2.22 3.13 -1.26
N TRP A 151 2.61 2.40 -0.22
CA TRP A 151 3.90 2.57 0.45
C TRP A 151 4.39 1.24 0.99
N ILE A 152 5.70 1.14 1.23
CA ILE A 152 6.35 -0.09 1.66
C ILE A 152 7.11 0.15 2.95
N GLU A 153 7.05 -0.79 3.88
CA GLU A 153 7.89 -0.87 5.06
C GLU A 153 8.85 -2.06 4.91
N GLY A 154 10.12 -1.87 5.26
CA GLY A 154 11.05 -2.97 5.44
C GLY A 154 10.71 -3.74 6.71
N VAL A 155 10.61 -5.08 6.63
CA VAL A 155 10.29 -5.97 7.75
C VAL A 155 11.51 -6.78 8.17
#